data_AF-A0A3R7EIL3-F1
#
_entry.id   AF-A0A3R7EIL3-F1
#
_cell.length_a   1.000
_cell.length_b   1.000
_cell.length_c   1.000
_cell.angle_alpha   90.00
_cell.angle_beta   90.00
_cell.angle_gamma   90.00
#
_symmetry.space_group_name_H-M   'P 1'
#
loop_
_entity.id
_entity.type
_entity.pdbx_description
1 polymer ?
#
loop_
_entity_poly.entity_id
_entity_poly.type
_entity_poly.pdbx_seq_one_letter_code
_entity_poly.pdbx_strand_id
1 'polypeptide(L)'
;MPNPLKPFLFVINFKNKTIVYKVNGKFLCVLSTKINDGMEKELTRLIIEEEKCIGCGICVVVCDENRMNEEVIYGKGGRYKDELVLEVEEGKAKLVDAKKCKRAFEPPDFCRACVDHCPTSAMDLV
;
A
#
# COMPACT_ATOMS: atom_id res chain seq x y z
N MET A 1 -23.60 18.01 34.55
CA MET A 1 -23.66 18.11 33.08
C MET A 1 -23.23 16.77 32.51
N PRO A 2 -24.13 15.94 31.94
CA PRO A 2 -23.73 14.66 31.38
C PRO A 2 -23.06 14.85 30.01
N ASN A 3 -21.85 14.29 29.89
CA ASN A 3 -20.95 14.28 28.73
C ASN A 3 -21.54 13.43 27.58
N PRO A 4 -21.60 13.91 26.32
CA PRO A 4 -22.23 13.20 25.22
C PRO A 4 -21.25 12.20 24.57
N LEU A 5 -20.81 11.20 25.33
CA LEU A 5 -20.18 10.01 24.76
C LEU A 5 -21.27 9.00 24.42
N LYS A 6 -21.75 9.03 23.17
CA LYS A 6 -22.22 7.89 22.38
C LYS A 6 -22.48 8.36 20.93
N PRO A 7 -22.01 7.60 19.94
CA PRO A 7 -22.82 6.49 19.47
C PRO A 7 -22.12 5.14 19.67
N PHE A 8 -22.74 4.32 20.51
CA PHE A 8 -22.56 2.88 20.54
C PHE A 8 -23.24 2.31 19.28
N LEU A 9 -22.46 1.70 18.39
CA LEU A 9 -22.97 0.65 17.52
C LEU A 9 -21.89 -0.43 17.38
N PHE A 10 -22.05 -1.50 18.15
CA PHE A 10 -21.26 -2.73 18.04
C PHE A 10 -21.88 -3.57 16.92
N VAL A 11 -21.15 -3.79 15.83
CA VAL A 11 -21.43 -4.90 14.90
C VAL A 11 -20.30 -5.90 15.05
N ILE A 12 -20.57 -6.98 15.79
CA ILE A 12 -19.63 -8.10 15.95
C ILE A 12 -20.05 -9.18 14.95
N ASN A 13 -19.30 -9.35 13.85
CA ASN A 13 -19.51 -10.48 12.94
C ASN A 13 -18.47 -11.58 13.22
N PHE A 14 -18.91 -12.60 13.96
CA PHE A 14 -18.17 -13.80 14.34
C PHE A 14 -17.96 -14.77 13.16
N LYS A 15 -17.30 -14.31 12.09
CA LYS A 15 -16.63 -15.22 11.14
C LYS A 15 -15.26 -14.73 10.67
N ASN A 16 -15.04 -13.41 10.56
CA ASN A 16 -13.82 -12.84 9.94
C ASN A 16 -13.06 -11.75 10.75
N LYS A 17 -13.20 -11.68 12.08
CA LYS A 17 -12.41 -10.78 12.97
C LYS A 17 -12.21 -9.33 12.45
N THR A 18 -13.26 -8.70 11.93
CA THR A 18 -13.19 -7.28 11.52
C THR A 18 -13.90 -6.41 12.54
N ILE A 19 -13.20 -5.40 13.07
CA ILE A 19 -13.79 -4.36 13.93
C ILE A 19 -13.85 -3.07 13.12
N VAL A 20 -15.08 -2.59 12.88
CA VAL A 20 -15.32 -1.32 12.20
C VAL A 20 -15.94 -0.37 13.21
N TYR A 21 -15.36 0.83 13.35
CA TYR A 21 -15.98 1.90 14.12
C TYR A 21 -16.28 3.09 13.24
N LYS A 22 -17.33 3.83 13.61
CA LYS A 22 -17.79 5.02 12.88
C LYS A 22 -17.47 6.26 13.72
N VAL A 23 -16.61 7.13 13.20
CA VAL A 23 -16.28 8.42 13.83
C VAL A 23 -16.63 9.52 12.83
N ASN A 24 -17.48 10.46 13.23
CA ASN A 24 -17.87 11.62 12.43
C ASN A 24 -18.37 11.28 11.00
N GLY A 25 -19.13 10.20 10.86
CA GLY A 25 -19.69 9.80 9.56
C GLY A 25 -18.75 8.99 8.67
N LYS A 26 -17.47 8.89 8.99
CA LYS A 26 -16.48 8.06 8.30
C LYS A 26 -16.31 6.72 9.01
N PHE A 27 -16.28 5.64 8.24
CA PHE A 27 -15.91 4.32 8.74
C PHE A 27 -14.40 4.27 8.86
N LEU A 28 -13.90 4.04 10.06
CA LEU A 28 -12.48 3.79 10.31
C LEU A 28 -12.33 2.30 10.61
N CYS A 29 -11.74 1.59 9.66
CA CYS A 29 -11.43 0.17 9.79
C CYS A 29 -10.07 0.06 10.48
N VAL A 30 -10.02 -0.52 11.69
CA VAL A 30 -8.74 -0.77 12.36
C VAL A 30 -8.64 -2.23 12.76
N LEU A 31 -7.57 -2.82 12.23
CA LEU A 31 -6.97 -4.12 12.52
C LEU A 31 -7.74 -5.34 12.01
N SER A 32 -7.38 -5.72 10.77
CA SER A 32 -7.38 -7.11 10.30
C SER A 32 -5.91 -7.53 10.14
N THR A 33 -5.42 -8.41 11.00
CA THR A 33 -4.18 -9.15 10.80
C THR A 33 -4.39 -10.20 9.71
N LYS A 34 -4.37 -9.73 8.45
CA LYS A 34 -4.09 -10.41 7.18
C LYS A 34 -4.28 -9.34 6.12
N ILE A 35 -3.16 -8.81 5.62
CA ILE A 35 -3.13 -7.78 4.58
C ILE A 35 -3.48 -8.52 3.28
N ASN A 36 -4.76 -8.52 2.94
CA ASN A 36 -5.24 -8.99 1.64
C ASN A 36 -5.36 -7.73 0.77
N ASP A 37 -4.64 -7.70 -0.35
CA ASP A 37 -4.54 -6.78 -1.51
C ASP A 37 -5.47 -5.54 -1.63
N GLY A 38 -6.64 -5.52 -1.00
CA GLY A 38 -7.62 -4.43 -1.07
C GLY A 38 -7.33 -3.20 -0.19
N MET A 39 -6.67 -3.34 0.97
CA MET A 39 -6.38 -2.18 1.86
C MET A 39 -5.21 -1.32 1.37
N GLU A 40 -4.23 -1.94 0.73
CA GLU A 40 -3.03 -1.31 0.20
C GLU A 40 -3.32 -0.29 -0.91
N LYS A 41 -4.31 -0.63 -1.75
CA LYS A 41 -4.88 0.25 -2.76
C LYS A 41 -5.50 1.49 -2.15
N GLU A 42 -6.08 1.43 -0.95
CA GLU A 42 -6.73 2.59 -0.35
C GLU A 42 -5.73 3.62 0.21
N LEU A 43 -4.61 3.16 0.77
CA LEU A 43 -3.56 4.06 1.28
C LEU A 43 -2.78 4.74 0.16
N THR A 44 -2.33 3.96 -0.82
CA THR A 44 -1.52 4.51 -1.89
C THR A 44 -2.40 5.13 -2.96
N ARG A 45 -3.53 4.49 -3.31
CA ARG A 45 -4.28 4.64 -4.56
C ARG A 45 -3.47 4.22 -5.80
N LEU A 46 -2.60 3.22 -5.65
CA LEU A 46 -1.86 2.57 -6.74
C LEU A 46 -2.64 1.32 -7.18
N ILE A 47 -2.73 1.11 -8.48
CA ILE A 47 -3.24 -0.12 -9.10
C ILE A 47 -2.08 -0.78 -9.85
N ILE A 48 -1.94 -2.10 -9.71
CA ILE A 48 -1.00 -2.92 -10.46
C ILE A 48 -1.78 -3.98 -11.23
N GLU A 49 -1.71 -3.95 -12.56
CA GLU A 49 -2.29 -4.93 -13.48
C GLU A 49 -1.26 -6.04 -13.73
N GLU A 50 -1.37 -7.15 -13.01
CA GLU A 50 -0.39 -8.25 -13.06
C GLU A 50 -0.25 -8.86 -14.45
N GLU A 51 -1.32 -8.93 -15.22
CA GLU A 51 -1.36 -9.41 -16.59
C GLU A 51 -0.48 -8.58 -17.55
N LYS A 52 -0.34 -7.27 -17.30
CA LYS A 52 0.52 -6.36 -18.08
C LYS A 52 1.95 -6.30 -17.53
N CYS A 53 2.17 -6.70 -16.28
CA CYS A 53 3.47 -6.63 -15.64
C CYS A 53 4.43 -7.69 -16.20
N ILE A 54 5.61 -7.26 -16.65
CA ILE A 54 6.66 -8.16 -17.17
C ILE A 54 7.83 -8.38 -16.18
N GLY A 55 7.69 -7.93 -14.93
CA GLY A 55 8.70 -8.15 -13.90
C GLY A 55 10.02 -7.38 -14.10
N CYS A 56 10.02 -6.30 -14.90
CA CYS A 56 11.25 -5.56 -15.24
C CYS A 56 11.96 -4.87 -14.06
N GLY A 57 11.31 -4.73 -12.90
CA GLY A 57 11.92 -4.14 -11.70
C GLY A 57 12.12 -2.62 -11.74
N ILE A 58 11.77 -1.92 -12.82
CA ILE A 58 11.94 -0.45 -12.91
C ILE A 58 11.22 0.26 -11.77
N CYS A 59 9.98 -0.16 -11.45
CA CYS A 59 9.21 0.37 -10.33
C CYS A 59 9.92 0.25 -8.96
N VAL A 60 10.75 -0.78 -8.77
CA VAL A 60 11.55 -1.00 -7.55
C VAL A 60 12.68 0.01 -7.49
N VAL A 61 13.35 0.27 -8.63
CA VAL A 61 14.54 1.12 -8.70
C VAL A 61 14.18 2.62 -8.73
N VAL A 62 13.08 3.02 -9.37
CA VAL A 62 12.67 4.43 -9.45
C VAL A 62 11.94 4.93 -8.20
N CYS A 63 11.56 4.05 -7.28
CA CYS A 63 10.93 4.43 -6.03
C CYS A 63 11.98 4.95 -5.04
N ASP A 64 11.93 6.24 -4.71
CA ASP A 64 12.88 6.86 -3.76
C ASP A 64 12.92 6.14 -2.41
N GLU A 65 11.76 5.67 -1.93
CA GLU A 65 11.63 4.99 -0.64
C GLU A 65 12.26 3.59 -0.68
N ASN A 66 12.13 2.87 -1.80
CA ASN A 66 12.90 1.63 -2.01
C ASN A 66 14.40 1.91 -2.08
N ARG A 67 14.81 3.03 -2.68
CA ARG A 67 16.23 3.42 -2.78
C ARG A 67 16.87 3.77 -1.43
N MET A 68 16.09 3.83 -0.35
CA MET A 68 16.66 3.85 1.01
C MET A 68 17.37 2.54 1.36
N ASN A 69 17.06 1.45 0.66
CA ASN A 69 17.81 0.20 0.72
C ASN A 69 19.02 0.24 -0.24
N GLU A 70 20.22 -0.01 0.31
CA GLU A 70 21.49 0.09 -0.43
C GLU A 70 21.56 -0.89 -1.62
N GLU A 71 20.94 -2.07 -1.52
CA GLU A 71 20.98 -3.07 -2.58
C GLU A 71 20.18 -2.62 -3.82
N VAL A 72 19.07 -1.92 -3.58
CA VAL A 72 18.25 -1.34 -4.65
C VAL A 72 19.03 -0.27 -5.41
N ILE A 73 19.84 0.54 -4.72
CA ILE A 73 20.72 1.53 -5.37
C ILE A 73 21.69 0.86 -6.35
N TYR A 74 22.17 -0.34 -6.02
CA TYR A 74 23.05 -1.13 -6.90
C TYR A 74 22.30 -1.94 -7.98
N GLY A 75 21.00 -1.70 -8.17
CA GLY A 75 20.18 -2.37 -9.17
C GLY A 75 19.83 -3.82 -8.84
N LYS A 76 19.94 -4.22 -7.56
CA LYS A 76 19.51 -5.55 -7.08
C LYS A 76 18.09 -5.48 -6.52
N GLY A 77 17.40 -6.61 -6.47
CA GLY A 77 16.24 -6.75 -5.60
C GLY A 77 16.70 -6.78 -4.14
N GLY A 78 16.13 -5.94 -3.28
CA GLY A 78 16.47 -5.93 -1.86
C GLY A 78 16.18 -7.28 -1.22
N ARG A 79 17.18 -7.91 -0.59
CA ARG A 79 17.04 -9.21 0.08
C ARG A 79 16.18 -9.12 1.33
N TYR A 80 16.17 -7.96 1.97
CA TYR A 80 15.42 -7.67 3.19
C TYR A 80 14.11 -6.96 2.81
N LYS A 81 13.04 -7.75 2.69
CA LYS A 81 11.71 -7.28 2.24
C LYS A 81 11.11 -6.22 3.16
N ASP A 82 11.48 -6.23 4.44
CA ASP A 82 10.99 -5.33 5.49
C ASP A 82 11.35 -3.87 5.26
N GLU A 83 12.19 -3.55 4.27
CA GLU A 83 12.58 -2.19 3.89
C GLU A 83 11.93 -1.68 2.59
N LEU A 84 11.14 -2.49 1.89
CA LEU A 84 10.66 -2.18 0.54
C LEU A 84 9.20 -1.71 0.51
N VAL A 85 8.91 -0.75 -0.35
CA VAL A 85 7.56 -0.39 -0.84
C VAL A 85 7.09 -1.39 -1.88
N LEU A 86 7.94 -1.70 -2.86
CA LEU A 86 7.64 -2.57 -4.00
C LEU A 86 8.73 -3.63 -4.15
N GLU A 87 8.34 -4.84 -4.55
CA GLU A 87 9.26 -5.89 -4.97
C GLU A 87 8.80 -6.54 -6.28
N VAL A 88 9.69 -7.32 -6.89
CA VAL A 88 9.30 -8.25 -7.95
C VAL A 88 9.34 -9.66 -7.39
N GLU A 89 8.17 -10.28 -7.27
CA GLU A 89 7.98 -11.65 -6.82
C GLU A 89 7.31 -12.45 -7.94
N GLU A 90 7.84 -13.64 -8.24
CA GLU A 90 7.33 -14.50 -9.33
C GLU A 90 7.19 -13.78 -10.69
N GLY A 91 8.09 -12.83 -10.97
CA GLY A 91 8.08 -12.05 -12.22
C GLY A 91 7.00 -10.97 -12.29
N LYS A 92 6.37 -10.63 -11.16
CA LYS A 92 5.33 -9.59 -11.06
C LYS A 92 5.67 -8.57 -9.98
N ALA A 93 5.36 -7.31 -10.24
CA ALA A 93 5.50 -6.28 -9.23
C ALA A 93 4.44 -6.49 -8.14
N LYS A 94 4.86 -6.44 -6.88
CA LYS A 94 4.00 -6.55 -5.70
C LYS A 94 4.26 -5.36 -4.79
N LEU A 95 3.21 -4.83 -4.18
CA LEU A 95 3.36 -3.88 -3.08
C LEU A 95 3.64 -4.66 -1.80
N VAL A 96 4.70 -4.27 -1.09
CA VAL A 96 5.19 -4.96 0.11
C VAL A 96 4.78 -4.20 1.36
N ASP A 97 4.96 -2.87 1.37
CA ASP A 97 4.52 -1.99 2.45
C ASP A 97 3.97 -0.68 1.89
N ALA A 98 2.64 -0.61 1.81
CA ALA A 98 1.92 0.59 1.38
C ALA A 98 2.25 1.83 2.21
N LYS A 99 2.56 1.68 3.51
CA LYS A 99 2.79 2.82 4.42
C LYS A 99 4.09 3.54 4.13
N LYS A 100 5.05 2.86 3.49
CA LYS A 100 6.32 3.43 3.07
C LYS A 100 6.22 4.18 1.74
N CYS A 101 5.13 4.01 0.99
CA CYS A 101 4.91 4.82 -0.19
C CYS A 101 4.68 6.28 0.23
N LYS A 102 5.39 7.23 -0.39
CA LYS A 102 5.18 8.69 -0.21
C LYS A 102 3.72 9.13 -0.28
N ARG A 103 2.91 8.43 -1.08
CA ARG A 103 1.47 8.71 -1.24
C ARG A 103 0.62 8.34 -0.03
N ALA A 104 1.15 7.52 0.87
CA ALA A 104 0.52 7.10 2.12
C ALA A 104 0.94 7.95 3.33
N PHE A 105 1.83 8.93 3.15
CA PHE A 105 2.26 9.84 4.22
C PHE A 105 1.15 10.82 4.64
N GLU A 106 1.32 11.46 5.79
CA GLU A 106 0.44 12.53 6.27
C GLU A 106 1.27 13.82 6.50
N PRO A 107 1.13 14.85 5.64
CA PRO A 107 0.31 14.89 4.43
C PRO A 107 0.86 13.99 3.30
N PRO A 108 0.01 13.53 2.37
CA PRO A 108 0.45 12.67 1.28
C PRO A 108 1.29 13.47 0.28
N ASP A 109 2.45 12.92 -0.07
CA ASP A 109 3.32 13.49 -1.07
C ASP A 109 2.86 13.13 -2.49
N PHE A 110 3.01 14.07 -3.42
CA PHE A 110 2.76 13.82 -4.83
C PHE A 110 3.90 12.99 -5.44
N CYS A 111 3.62 11.73 -5.76
CA CYS A 111 4.58 10.83 -6.39
C CYS A 111 3.90 9.99 -7.49
N ARG A 112 4.58 9.83 -8.63
CA ARG A 112 4.10 9.05 -9.78
C ARG A 112 5.18 8.19 -10.44
N ALA A 113 6.36 8.08 -9.83
CA ALA A 113 7.56 7.53 -10.46
C ALA A 113 7.34 6.12 -11.04
N CYS A 114 6.66 5.23 -10.31
CA CYS A 114 6.39 3.87 -10.78
C CYS A 114 5.45 3.82 -12.00
N VAL A 115 4.47 4.74 -12.08
CA VAL A 115 3.54 4.85 -13.22
C VAL A 115 4.22 5.49 -14.42
N ASP A 116 4.93 6.60 -14.21
CA ASP A 116 5.60 7.36 -15.27
C ASP A 116 6.71 6.54 -15.97
N HIS A 117 7.31 5.56 -15.27
CA HIS A 117 8.39 4.72 -15.80
C HIS A 117 7.99 3.27 -16.12
N CYS A 118 6.71 2.89 -15.99
CA CYS A 118 6.28 1.54 -16.32
C CYS A 118 6.25 1.32 -17.86
N PRO A 119 7.09 0.44 -18.44
CA PRO A 119 7.19 0.29 -19.89
C PRO A 119 5.98 -0.42 -20.51
N THR A 120 5.14 -1.07 -19.70
CA THR A 120 3.96 -1.83 -20.16
C THR A 120 2.65 -1.22 -19.69
N SER A 121 2.70 -0.03 -19.07
CA SER A 121 1.51 0.63 -18.49
C SER A 121 0.72 -0.31 -17.57
N ALA A 122 1.44 -1.14 -16.80
CA ALA A 122 0.87 -2.07 -15.81
C ALA A 122 0.53 -1.40 -14.48
N MET A 123 0.77 -0.08 -14.34
CA MET A 123 0.57 0.66 -13.10
C MET A 123 -0.24 1.93 -13.38
N ASP A 124 -1.20 2.23 -12.50
CA ASP A 124 -2.04 3.42 -12.59
C ASP A 124 -2.38 4.01 -11.21
N LEU A 125 -2.85 5.26 -11.17
CA LEU A 125 -3.25 5.97 -9.95
C LEU A 125 -4.75 6.28 -9.96
N VAL A 126 -5.44 6.08 -8.82
CA VAL A 126 -6.86 6.43 -8.63
C VAL A 126 -7.11 7.42 -7.50
#